data_AF-A0A358PDK2-F1
#
_entry.id   AF-A0A358PDK2-F1
#
_cell.length_a   1.000
_cell.length_b   1.000
_cell.length_c   1.000
_cell.angle_alpha   90.00
_cell.angle_beta   90.00
_cell.angle_gamma   90.00
#
_symmetry.space_group_name_H-M   'P 1'
#
loop_
_entity.id
_entity.type
_entity.pdbx_description
1 polymer ?
#
loop_
_entity_poly.entity_id
_entity_poly.type
_entity_poly.pdbx_seq_one_letter_code
_entity_poly.pdbx_strand_id
1 'polypeptide(L)'
;MTPKSAKKQHSAKNPHRNRQKPIPNRGDVNAGGGRHNPHKRPSHHGQSAAATGKTAPKPPQNGYFIWGRHAVFAALANPDRRIQQLYVAADSAESLETGIGHLDRQRQSDIPTPQMIERARLDGIGGAGEKAVHQGMAAAVWPLDPPHLDDFLAGLAASQDIPANPDSASPD
;
A
#
# COMPACT_ATOMS: atom_id res chain seq x y z
N MET A 1 38.46 53.60 31.37
CA MET A 1 39.35 52.87 32.31
C MET A 1 39.43 51.40 31.88
N THR A 2 40.62 50.94 31.50
CA THR A 2 41.02 49.51 31.30
C THR A 2 41.42 48.89 32.66
N PRO A 3 41.57 47.55 32.88
CA PRO A 3 42.51 46.61 32.19
C PRO A 3 41.92 45.22 31.83
N LYS A 4 42.22 44.62 30.66
CA LYS A 4 43.37 43.75 30.24
C LYS A 4 43.42 42.32 30.84
N SER A 5 43.29 41.30 29.98
CA SER A 5 44.30 40.22 29.70
C SER A 5 43.77 39.22 28.67
N ALA A 6 44.40 39.12 27.48
CA ALA A 6 45.31 38.04 27.00
C ALA A 6 44.54 36.82 26.43
N LYS A 7 44.83 36.21 25.26
CA LYS A 7 46.12 35.95 24.59
C LYS A 7 45.89 35.57 23.10
N LYS A 8 46.83 36.04 22.26
CA LYS A 8 47.23 35.70 20.86
C LYS A 8 47.34 34.16 20.59
N GLN A 9 47.39 33.55 19.38
CA GLN A 9 47.46 33.96 17.96
C GLN A 9 47.48 32.72 17.01
N HIS A 10 47.03 32.93 15.76
CA HIS A 10 47.56 32.45 14.45
C HIS A 10 47.51 30.99 13.95
N SER A 11 46.65 30.81 12.94
CA SER A 11 46.93 30.39 11.54
C SER A 11 48.33 29.86 11.18
N ALA A 12 48.38 28.64 10.63
CA ALA A 12 49.38 28.24 9.62
C ALA A 12 48.81 27.20 8.64
N LYS A 13 48.94 27.52 7.35
CA LYS A 13 48.68 26.71 6.16
C LYS A 13 49.70 25.56 6.09
N ASN A 14 49.29 24.36 5.69
CA ASN A 14 50.17 23.22 5.42
C ASN A 14 50.81 23.34 4.02
N PRO A 15 52.15 23.41 3.88
CA PRO A 15 52.83 23.28 2.61
C PRO A 15 53.66 21.98 2.51
N HIS A 16 53.75 21.47 1.28
CA HIS A 16 54.73 20.49 0.78
C HIS A 16 54.59 19.01 1.16
N ARG A 17 54.90 18.03 0.31
CA ARG A 17 55.12 17.89 -1.14
C ARG A 17 55.42 16.39 -1.36
N ASN A 18 55.03 15.85 -2.51
CA ASN A 18 55.67 14.75 -3.24
C ASN A 18 56.14 13.48 -2.50
N ARG A 19 55.54 12.33 -2.86
CA ARG A 19 56.33 11.23 -3.41
C ARG A 19 55.59 10.52 -4.53
N GLN A 20 56.33 10.34 -5.63
CA GLN A 20 55.88 10.05 -6.97
C GLN A 20 55.39 8.61 -7.17
N LYS A 21 54.40 8.45 -8.06
CA LYS A 21 54.15 7.24 -8.83
C LYS A 21 55.21 7.09 -9.92
N PRO A 22 55.64 5.86 -10.27
CA PRO A 22 56.07 5.58 -11.64
C PRO A 22 55.04 4.76 -12.42
N ILE A 23 55.07 4.99 -13.73
CA ILE A 23 54.17 4.61 -14.82
C ILE A 23 54.45 3.16 -15.29
N PRO A 24 53.48 2.45 -15.91
CA PRO A 24 53.63 1.08 -16.39
C PRO A 24 54.63 0.96 -17.54
N ASN A 25 55.43 -0.12 -17.52
CA ASN A 25 56.32 -0.46 -18.62
C ASN A 25 55.57 -1.37 -19.62
N ARG A 26 55.54 -0.94 -20.87
CA ARG A 26 54.95 -1.62 -22.02
C ARG A 26 56.07 -2.42 -22.70
N GLY A 27 55.88 -3.72 -22.81
CA GLY A 27 56.76 -4.62 -23.57
C GLY A 27 55.94 -5.80 -24.06
N ASP A 28 55.53 -5.74 -25.33
CA ASP A 28 54.91 -6.82 -26.08
C ASP A 28 55.87 -8.01 -26.21
N VAL A 29 55.39 -9.24 -26.03
CA VAL A 29 55.57 -10.37 -26.98
C VAL A 29 54.66 -11.54 -26.62
N ASN A 30 54.15 -12.15 -27.67
CA ASN A 30 53.10 -13.16 -27.79
C ASN A 30 53.72 -14.57 -27.65
N ALA A 31 53.18 -15.45 -26.80
CA ALA A 31 53.36 -16.91 -26.94
C ALA A 31 52.35 -17.69 -26.08
N GLY A 32 51.69 -18.64 -26.72
CA GLY A 32 50.53 -19.40 -26.25
C GLY A 32 50.70 -20.29 -25.02
N GLY A 33 49.57 -20.75 -24.50
CA GLY A 33 49.53 -21.81 -23.49
C GLY A 33 48.18 -21.87 -22.79
N GLY A 34 47.18 -22.47 -23.45
CA GLY A 34 45.85 -22.66 -22.87
C GLY A 34 45.85 -23.51 -21.60
N ARG A 35 44.85 -23.27 -20.75
CA ARG A 35 44.15 -24.27 -19.92
C ARG A 35 42.89 -23.62 -19.32
N HIS A 36 41.78 -23.84 -20.00
CA HIS A 36 40.44 -23.64 -19.48
C HIS A 36 40.20 -24.62 -18.32
N ASN A 37 39.65 -24.13 -17.21
CA ASN A 37 39.29 -24.93 -16.04
C ASN A 37 37.76 -25.15 -16.03
N PRO A 38 37.22 -26.34 -16.39
CA PRO A 38 35.80 -26.49 -16.71
C PRO A 38 34.95 -27.03 -15.53
N HIS A 39 35.16 -26.56 -14.30
CA HIS A 39 34.43 -27.06 -13.11
C HIS A 39 33.77 -25.98 -12.24
N LYS A 40 33.29 -24.88 -12.83
CA LYS A 40 32.26 -24.04 -12.17
C LYS A 40 30.87 -24.57 -12.53
N ARG A 41 30.31 -25.39 -11.64
CA ARG A 41 28.89 -25.77 -11.65
C ARG A 41 28.06 -24.48 -11.62
N PRO A 42 27.16 -24.22 -12.58
CA PRO A 42 26.23 -23.10 -12.46
C PRO A 42 25.26 -23.44 -11.34
N SER A 43 25.27 -22.65 -10.26
CA SER A 43 24.19 -22.69 -9.29
C SER A 43 22.91 -22.32 -10.02
N HIS A 44 22.01 -23.27 -10.21
CA HIS A 44 20.59 -23.00 -10.44
C HIS A 44 20.03 -22.39 -9.16
N HIS A 45 20.41 -21.14 -8.91
CA HIS A 45 19.60 -20.25 -8.10
C HIS A 45 18.42 -19.92 -8.99
N GLY A 46 17.32 -20.66 -8.79
CA GLY A 46 16.04 -20.29 -9.33
C GLY A 46 15.88 -18.79 -9.11
N GLN A 47 15.64 -18.09 -10.21
CA GLN A 47 15.32 -16.68 -10.20
C GLN A 47 13.95 -16.56 -9.50
N SER A 48 13.94 -16.69 -8.18
CA SER A 48 12.94 -16.06 -7.36
C SER A 48 13.12 -14.58 -7.66
N ALA A 49 12.24 -14.08 -8.52
CA ALA A 49 12.11 -12.67 -8.84
C ALA A 49 12.32 -11.91 -7.54
N ALA A 50 13.34 -11.05 -7.52
CA ALA A 50 13.71 -10.27 -6.37
C ALA A 50 12.42 -9.69 -5.77
N ALA A 51 12.08 -10.15 -4.56
CA ALA A 51 11.10 -9.49 -3.71
C ALA A 51 11.69 -8.12 -3.39
N THR A 52 11.54 -7.19 -4.33
CA THR A 52 11.66 -5.76 -4.07
C THR A 52 10.80 -5.53 -2.84
N GLY A 53 11.39 -5.04 -1.76
CA GLY A 53 10.70 -4.68 -0.51
C GLY A 53 9.65 -3.62 -0.78
N LYS A 54 8.53 -4.03 -1.39
CA LYS A 54 7.42 -3.18 -1.78
C LYS A 54 6.69 -2.83 -0.50
N THR A 55 6.89 -1.58 -0.10
CA THR A 55 6.14 -0.93 0.97
C THR A 55 4.65 -1.29 0.91
N ALA A 56 4.01 -1.35 2.08
CA ALA A 56 2.57 -1.59 2.17
C ALA A 56 1.81 -0.65 1.21
N PRO A 57 0.71 -1.12 0.61
CA PRO A 57 -0.07 -0.29 -0.30
C PRO A 57 -0.56 0.97 0.42
N LYS A 58 -0.69 2.06 -0.33
CA LYS A 58 -1.22 3.34 0.17
C LYS A 58 -2.66 3.52 -0.32
N PRO A 59 -3.52 4.21 0.45
CA PRO A 59 -4.87 4.53 -0.02
C PRO A 59 -4.82 5.61 -1.12
N PRO A 60 -5.94 5.84 -1.84
CA PRO A 60 -6.02 6.97 -2.77
C PRO A 60 -5.79 8.30 -2.05
N GLN A 61 -5.46 9.34 -2.82
CA GLN A 61 -5.45 10.70 -2.29
C GLN A 61 -6.82 11.04 -1.70
N ASN A 62 -6.82 11.56 -0.45
CA ASN A 62 -8.02 11.83 0.36
C ASN A 62 -8.89 10.61 0.64
N GLY A 63 -8.34 9.40 0.49
CA GLY A 63 -8.99 8.15 0.83
C GLY A 63 -8.40 7.50 2.07
N TYR A 64 -8.96 6.35 2.42
CA TYR A 64 -8.50 5.52 3.54
C TYR A 64 -8.68 4.05 3.22
N PHE A 65 -8.11 3.20 4.09
CA PHE A 65 -8.37 1.78 4.05
C PHE A 65 -9.55 1.41 4.96
N ILE A 66 -10.36 0.48 4.49
CA ILE A 66 -11.27 -0.31 5.31
C ILE A 66 -10.71 -1.73 5.34
N TRP A 67 -10.63 -2.35 6.51
CA TRP A 67 -10.03 -3.66 6.67
C TRP A 67 -10.88 -4.61 7.51
N GLY A 68 -10.65 -5.91 7.28
CA GLY A 68 -11.41 -6.97 7.91
C GLY A 68 -12.65 -7.34 7.10
N ARG A 69 -13.04 -8.61 7.22
CA ARG A 69 -14.04 -9.22 6.35
C ARG A 69 -15.38 -8.50 6.33
N HIS A 70 -15.92 -8.23 7.52
CA HIS A 70 -17.24 -7.59 7.63
C HIS A 70 -17.25 -6.16 7.12
N ALA A 71 -16.20 -5.38 7.40
CA ALA A 71 -16.12 -4.00 6.98
C ALA A 71 -15.92 -3.87 5.46
N VAL A 72 -15.11 -4.76 4.87
CA VAL A 72 -14.95 -4.84 3.41
C VAL A 72 -16.26 -5.24 2.72
N PHE A 73 -17.00 -6.23 3.24
CA PHE A 73 -18.31 -6.58 2.67
C PHE A 73 -19.35 -5.48 2.82
N ALA A 74 -19.39 -4.77 3.96
CA ALA A 74 -20.26 -3.61 4.12
C ALA A 74 -19.92 -2.50 3.10
N ALA A 75 -18.63 -2.28 2.81
CA ALA A 75 -18.19 -1.35 1.79
C ALA A 75 -18.60 -1.79 0.37
N LEU A 76 -18.53 -3.09 0.07
CA LEU A 76 -18.94 -3.65 -1.22
C LEU A 76 -20.45 -3.53 -1.45
N ALA A 77 -21.25 -3.80 -0.41
CA ALA A 77 -22.71 -3.72 -0.47
C ALA A 77 -23.27 -2.29 -0.53
N ASN A 78 -22.48 -1.27 -0.19
CA ASN A 78 -22.91 0.13 -0.24
C ASN A 78 -22.66 0.70 -1.66
N PRO A 79 -23.70 1.00 -2.47
CA PRO A 79 -23.53 1.49 -3.84
C PRO A 79 -22.83 2.85 -3.92
N ASP A 80 -23.05 3.73 -2.95
CA ASP A 80 -22.43 5.06 -2.88
C ASP A 80 -20.94 4.98 -2.52
N ARG A 81 -20.48 3.82 -2.01
CA ARG A 81 -19.08 3.61 -1.71
C ARG A 81 -18.28 3.48 -2.99
N ARG A 82 -17.33 4.39 -3.17
CA ARG A 82 -16.34 4.36 -4.24
C ARG A 82 -15.10 3.58 -3.78
N ILE A 83 -14.87 2.44 -4.43
CA ILE A 83 -13.75 1.55 -4.13
C ILE A 83 -12.69 1.75 -5.21
N GLN A 84 -11.47 2.13 -4.81
CA GLN A 84 -10.35 2.26 -5.74
C GLN A 84 -9.71 0.90 -6.01
N GLN A 85 -9.47 0.11 -4.96
CA GLN A 85 -8.79 -1.16 -5.07
C GLN A 85 -9.14 -2.10 -3.93
N LEU A 86 -9.26 -3.39 -4.25
CA LEU A 86 -9.40 -4.46 -3.27
C LEU A 86 -8.08 -5.22 -3.16
N TYR A 87 -7.68 -5.51 -1.92
CA TYR A 87 -6.52 -6.33 -1.61
C TYR A 87 -6.97 -7.55 -0.82
N VAL A 88 -6.55 -8.73 -1.26
CA VAL A 88 -6.97 -9.99 -0.65
C VAL A 88 -5.78 -10.95 -0.54
N ALA A 89 -5.67 -11.61 0.61
CA ALA A 89 -4.74 -12.71 0.81
C ALA A 89 -5.32 -14.00 0.24
N ALA A 90 -4.46 -14.95 -0.12
CA ALA A 90 -4.87 -16.17 -0.82
C ALA A 90 -5.97 -16.96 -0.10
N ASP A 91 -5.93 -17.01 1.23
CA ASP A 91 -6.90 -17.75 2.03
C ASP A 91 -8.26 -17.05 2.21
N SER A 92 -8.37 -15.78 1.80
CA SER A 92 -9.60 -15.00 1.85
C SER A 92 -10.21 -14.75 0.46
N ALA A 93 -9.57 -15.22 -0.61
CA ALA A 93 -9.95 -14.92 -1.99
C ALA A 93 -11.33 -15.50 -2.37
N GLU A 94 -11.57 -16.77 -2.07
CA GLU A 94 -12.85 -17.45 -2.35
C GLU A 94 -14.02 -16.78 -1.64
N SER A 95 -13.82 -16.37 -0.39
CA SER A 95 -14.84 -15.63 0.37
C SER A 95 -15.16 -14.28 -0.28
N LEU A 96 -14.14 -13.56 -0.75
CA LEU A 96 -14.33 -12.28 -1.43
C LEU A 96 -15.06 -12.45 -2.76
N GLU A 97 -14.66 -13.43 -3.57
CA GLU A 97 -15.29 -13.75 -4.86
C GLU A 97 -16.77 -14.13 -4.68
N THR A 98 -17.06 -15.02 -3.73
CA THR A 98 -18.45 -15.39 -3.37
C THR A 98 -19.25 -14.15 -2.96
N GLY A 99 -18.69 -13.29 -2.09
CA GLY A 99 -19.34 -12.06 -1.65
C GLY A 99 -19.66 -11.10 -2.80
N ILE A 100 -18.72 -10.92 -3.74
CA ILE A 100 -18.95 -10.11 -4.95
C ILE A 100 -20.04 -10.75 -5.83
N GLY A 101 -20.04 -12.07 -5.97
CA GLY A 101 -21.03 -12.82 -6.75
C GLY A 101 -22.48 -12.66 -6.25
N HIS A 102 -22.68 -12.30 -4.98
CA HIS A 102 -24.01 -12.03 -4.42
C HIS A 102 -24.53 -10.60 -4.67
N LEU A 103 -23.69 -9.70 -5.17
CA LEU A 103 -24.09 -8.33 -5.51
C LEU A 103 -24.85 -8.30 -6.83
N ASP A 104 -25.61 -7.24 -7.08
CA ASP A 104 -26.23 -7.04 -8.38
C ASP A 104 -25.18 -6.82 -9.49
N ARG A 105 -25.56 -7.06 -10.75
CA ARG A 105 -24.64 -7.02 -11.89
C ARG A 105 -24.03 -5.63 -12.12
N GLN A 106 -24.78 -4.56 -11.85
CA GLN A 106 -24.27 -3.21 -12.01
C GLN A 106 -23.15 -2.99 -11.00
N ARG A 107 -23.41 -3.30 -9.73
CA ARG A 107 -22.43 -3.16 -8.65
C ARG A 107 -21.20 -4.04 -8.87
N GLN A 108 -21.38 -5.27 -9.35
CA GLN A 108 -20.25 -6.14 -9.72
C GLN A 108 -19.34 -5.50 -10.77
N SER A 109 -19.91 -4.77 -11.73
CA SER A 109 -19.17 -4.10 -12.80
C SER A 109 -18.41 -2.86 -12.31
N ASP A 110 -18.92 -2.20 -11.26
CA ASP A 110 -18.28 -1.02 -10.64
C ASP A 110 -17.12 -1.40 -9.71
N ILE A 111 -17.04 -2.65 -9.28
CA ILE A 111 -16.03 -3.13 -8.35
C ILE A 111 -14.72 -3.43 -9.09
N PRO A 112 -13.57 -2.87 -8.66
CA PRO A 112 -12.29 -3.18 -9.27
C PRO A 112 -11.89 -4.63 -9.01
N THR A 113 -11.18 -5.23 -9.97
CA THR A 113 -10.65 -6.59 -9.83
C THR A 113 -9.77 -6.69 -8.57
N PRO A 114 -10.06 -7.65 -7.66
CA PRO A 114 -9.24 -7.84 -6.47
C PRO A 114 -7.79 -8.19 -6.79
N GLN A 115 -6.87 -7.53 -6.11
CA GLN A 115 -5.44 -7.82 -6.21
C GLN A 115 -5.00 -8.73 -5.07
N MET A 116 -4.38 -9.85 -5.47
CA MET A 116 -3.73 -10.76 -4.53
C MET A 116 -2.54 -10.08 -3.86
N ILE A 117 -2.41 -10.25 -2.54
CA ILE A 117 -1.32 -9.69 -1.75
C ILE A 117 -0.85 -10.68 -0.67
N GLU A 118 0.45 -10.65 -0.36
CA GLU A 118 0.97 -11.40 0.78
C GLU A 118 0.40 -10.88 2.10
N ARG A 119 0.06 -11.78 3.02
CA ARG A 119 -0.51 -11.45 4.33
C ARG A 119 0.35 -10.45 5.10
N ALA A 120 1.67 -10.69 5.17
CA ALA A 120 2.58 -9.78 5.86
C ALA A 120 2.58 -8.35 5.31
N ARG A 121 2.36 -8.19 3.99
CA ARG A 121 2.26 -6.87 3.37
C ARG A 121 0.91 -6.21 3.64
N LEU A 122 -0.17 -7.00 3.72
CA LEU A 122 -1.48 -6.53 4.15
C LEU A 122 -1.45 -6.07 5.62
N ASP A 123 -0.78 -6.83 6.49
CA ASP A 123 -0.61 -6.48 7.91
C ASP A 123 0.20 -5.20 8.12
N GLY A 124 0.99 -4.79 7.14
CA GLY A 124 1.71 -3.51 7.14
C GLY A 124 0.85 -2.29 6.77
N ILE A 125 -0.41 -2.48 6.38
CA ILE A 125 -1.36 -1.37 6.16
C ILE A 125 -1.68 -0.75 7.54
N GLY A 126 -1.60 0.57 7.65
CA GLY A 126 -1.74 1.31 8.93
C GLY A 126 -0.39 1.75 9.55
N GLY A 127 0.73 1.22 9.04
CA GLY A 127 2.07 1.63 9.46
C GLY A 127 2.59 0.92 10.71
N ALA A 128 3.84 1.23 11.09
CA ALA A 128 4.52 0.55 12.18
C ALA A 128 3.93 0.96 13.54
N GLY A 129 3.02 0.15 14.07
CA GLY A 129 2.43 0.33 15.41
C GLY A 129 0.94 0.01 15.48
N GLU A 130 0.23 0.06 14.36
CA GLU A 130 -1.19 -0.33 14.30
C GLU A 130 -1.31 -1.84 14.08
N LYS A 131 -1.72 -2.56 15.14
CA LYS A 131 -2.14 -3.96 15.00
C LYS A 131 -3.57 -4.02 14.49
N ALA A 132 -3.78 -3.68 13.23
CA ALA A 132 -5.06 -3.89 12.58
C ALA A 132 -5.22 -5.37 12.23
N VAL A 133 -6.36 -5.96 12.62
CA VAL A 133 -6.70 -7.34 12.26
C VAL A 133 -7.34 -7.32 10.88
N HIS A 134 -6.53 -7.53 9.85
CA HIS A 134 -6.99 -7.39 8.47
C HIS A 134 -7.79 -8.59 7.95
N GLN A 135 -7.91 -9.70 8.69
CA GLN A 135 -8.63 -10.94 8.30
C GLN A 135 -8.44 -11.33 6.82
N GLY A 136 -7.25 -11.07 6.28
CA GLY A 136 -6.88 -11.36 4.89
C GLY A 136 -7.53 -10.47 3.82
N MET A 137 -8.20 -9.36 4.15
CA MET A 137 -8.71 -8.42 3.13
C MET A 137 -8.73 -6.95 3.58
N ALA A 138 -8.51 -6.06 2.62
CA ALA A 138 -8.67 -4.62 2.77
C ALA A 138 -9.18 -3.97 1.47
N ALA A 139 -9.90 -2.86 1.61
CA ALA A 139 -10.38 -2.03 0.52
C ALA A 139 -9.81 -0.62 0.65
N ALA A 140 -9.19 -0.12 -0.42
CA ALA A 140 -8.82 1.28 -0.53
C ALA A 140 -10.02 2.05 -1.09
N VAL A 141 -10.53 3.02 -0.33
CA VAL A 141 -11.81 3.68 -0.63
C VAL A 141 -11.70 5.19 -0.51
N TRP A 142 -12.63 5.88 -1.15
CA TRP A 142 -12.92 7.28 -0.82
C TRP A 142 -13.96 7.38 0.30
N PRO A 143 -13.97 8.50 1.06
CA PRO A 143 -15.06 8.83 1.97
C PRO A 143 -16.41 8.82 1.24
N LEU A 144 -17.48 8.53 1.98
CA LEU A 144 -18.83 8.85 1.49
C LEU A 144 -19.01 10.36 1.51
N ASP A 145 -19.85 10.83 0.61
CA ASP A 145 -20.37 12.18 0.72
C ASP A 145 -21.24 12.26 1.98
N PRO A 146 -20.92 13.16 2.94
CA PRO A 146 -21.69 13.28 4.16
C PRO A 146 -23.07 13.84 3.83
N PRO A 147 -24.17 13.19 4.28
CA PRO A 147 -25.51 13.72 4.04
C PRO A 147 -25.69 15.06 4.75
N HIS A 148 -26.45 15.97 4.14
CA HIS A 148 -26.87 17.18 4.83
C HIS A 148 -27.90 16.83 5.91
N LEU A 149 -27.80 17.49 7.08
CA LEU A 149 -28.69 17.20 8.20
C LEU A 149 -30.16 17.45 7.82
N ASP A 150 -30.44 18.55 7.12
CA ASP A 150 -31.81 18.90 6.71
C ASP A 150 -32.41 17.86 5.75
N ASP A 151 -31.64 17.40 4.77
CA ASP A 151 -32.07 16.37 3.82
C ASP A 151 -32.37 15.05 4.54
N PHE A 152 -31.53 14.70 5.53
CA PHE A 152 -31.74 13.52 6.35
C PHE A 152 -33.02 13.61 7.19
N LEU A 153 -33.29 14.76 7.81
CA LEU A 153 -34.51 15.00 8.59
C LEU A 153 -35.76 14.96 7.70
N ALA A 154 -35.70 15.56 6.50
CA ALA A 154 -36.80 15.52 5.54
C ALA A 154 -37.09 14.08 5.07
N GLY A 155 -36.06 13.29 4.78
CA GLY A 155 -36.20 11.88 4.41
C GLY A 155 -36.78 11.02 5.53
N LEU A 156 -36.41 11.28 6.79
CA LEU A 156 -36.99 10.61 7.95
C LEU A 156 -38.48 10.90 8.09
N ALA A 157 -38.89 12.17 8.01
CA ALA A 157 -40.31 12.54 8.08
C ALA A 157 -41.13 11.83 7.00
N ALA A 158 -40.65 11.87 5.74
CA ALA A 158 -41.30 11.19 4.62
C ALA A 158 -41.37 9.66 4.79
N SER A 159 -40.42 9.05 5.50
CA SER A 159 -40.41 7.60 5.76
C SER A 159 -41.33 7.18 6.93
N GLN A 160 -41.72 8.11 7.81
CA GLN A 160 -42.66 7.86 8.91
C GLN A 160 -44.12 8.09 8.49
N ASP A 161 -44.35 8.90 7.45
CA ASP A 161 -45.68 9.14 6.87
C ASP A 161 -46.17 7.99 5.97
N ILE A 162 -45.80 6.73 6.29
CA ILE A 162 -46.44 5.57 5.67
C ILE A 162 -47.93 5.64 6.03
N PRO A 163 -48.84 5.82 5.06
CA PRO A 163 -50.26 5.88 5.38
C PRO A 163 -50.66 4.53 5.96
N ALA A 164 -51.10 4.53 7.22
CA ALA A 164 -51.85 3.42 7.77
C ALA A 164 -53.03 3.16 6.81
N ASN A 165 -53.01 2.02 6.14
CA ASN A 165 -54.03 1.61 5.19
C ASN A 165 -55.41 1.74 5.88
N PRO A 166 -56.30 2.67 5.46
CA PRO A 166 -57.59 2.86 6.14
C PRO A 166 -58.64 1.82 5.72
N ASP A 167 -58.25 0.79 4.95
CA ASP A 167 -59.18 -0.14 4.32
C ASP A 167 -59.35 -1.43 5.15
N SER A 168 -59.84 -1.28 6.38
CA SER A 168 -60.29 -2.41 7.23
C SER A 168 -61.22 -1.90 8.35
N ALA A 169 -62.27 -1.17 8.01
CA ALA A 169 -63.37 -0.91 8.95
C ALA A 169 -64.69 -0.69 8.22
N SER A 170 -65.29 -1.78 7.74
CA SER A 170 -66.73 -1.91 7.63
C SER A 170 -67.11 -3.37 7.88
N PRO A 171 -67.59 -3.72 9.08
CA PRO A 171 -68.59 -4.75 9.22
C PRO A 171 -69.99 -4.10 9.25
N ASP A 172 -70.95 -4.89 8.77
CA ASP A 172 -72.35 -4.60 8.45
C ASP A 172 -73.18 -3.86 9.52
#